data_AF-A0A9P7F6M1-F1
#
_entry.id   AF-A0A9P7F6M1-F1
#
_cell.length_a   1.000
_cell.length_b   1.000
_cell.length_c   1.000
_cell.angle_alpha   90.00
_cell.angle_beta   90.00
_cell.angle_gamma   90.00
#
_symmetry.space_group_name_H-M   'P 1'
#
loop_
_entity.id
_entity.type
_entity.pdbx_description
1 polymer ?
#
loop_
_entity_poly.entity_id
_entity_poly.type
_entity_poly.pdbx_seq_one_letter_code
_entity_poly.pdbx_strand_id
1 'polypeptide(L)'
;SKIPKPEGEAGRPGCGGYNLEKALNWDAEGFKNLKEYVHQSIEKHCHVGKSKKLQAPAALLQVYNEALGHFPELADYHGSWPVGDMIQMQLKNTSAKARHKGSR
;
A
#
# COMPACT_ATOMS: atom_id res chain seq x y z
N SER A 1 11.66 -19.65 -3.39
CA SER A 1 10.26 -19.48 -2.97
C SER A 1 10.02 -18.03 -2.62
N LYS A 2 8.86 -17.45 -2.98
CA LYS A 2 8.54 -16.05 -2.65
C LYS A 2 7.85 -15.96 -1.28
N ILE A 3 8.00 -14.82 -0.60
CA ILE A 3 7.47 -14.53 0.74
C ILE A 3 5.94 -14.34 0.65
N PRO A 4 5.13 -15.21 1.29
CA PRO A 4 3.69 -15.10 1.26
C PRO A 4 3.19 -13.91 2.10
N LYS A 5 1.99 -13.43 1.77
CA LYS A 5 1.30 -12.43 2.58
C LYS A 5 0.85 -13.07 3.91
N PRO A 6 1.07 -12.42 5.08
CA PRO A 6 0.54 -12.91 6.35
C PRO A 6 -1.00 -12.96 6.35
N GLU A 7 -1.57 -13.79 7.23
CA GLU A 7 -3.02 -13.81 7.43
C GLU A 7 -3.52 -12.50 8.05
N GLY A 8 -4.68 -12.03 7.60
CA GLY A 8 -5.33 -10.80 8.10
C GLY A 8 -5.13 -9.53 7.26
N GLU A 9 -5.70 -8.41 7.74
CA GLU A 9 -5.56 -7.08 7.09
C GLU A 9 -4.35 -6.33 7.67
N ALA A 10 -3.49 -5.78 6.81
CA ALA A 10 -2.40 -4.91 7.23
C ALA A 10 -2.93 -3.65 7.94
N GLY A 11 -2.25 -3.23 9.02
CA GLY A 11 -2.60 -2.04 9.79
C GLY A 11 -3.70 -2.25 10.84
N ARG A 12 -4.08 -3.50 11.13
CA ARG A 12 -5.01 -3.86 12.22
C ARG A 12 -4.41 -4.84 13.24
N PRO A 13 -3.25 -4.53 13.85
CA PRO A 13 -2.69 -5.39 14.89
C PRO A 13 -3.68 -5.50 16.06
N GLY A 14 -3.98 -6.73 16.50
CA GLY A 14 -4.91 -7.01 17.59
C GLY A 14 -6.37 -7.25 17.18
N CYS A 15 -6.73 -7.08 15.91
CA CYS A 15 -8.06 -7.41 15.35
C CYS A 15 -7.99 -8.55 14.31
N GLY A 16 -7.05 -9.48 14.46
CA GLY A 16 -6.78 -10.52 13.47
C GLY A 16 -6.04 -10.04 12.22
N GLY A 17 -5.49 -8.82 12.25
CA GLY A 17 -4.59 -8.29 11.22
C GLY A 17 -3.13 -8.25 11.69
N TYR A 18 -2.24 -7.72 10.84
CA TYR A 18 -0.80 -7.64 11.13
C TYR A 18 -0.24 -6.22 10.96
N ASN A 19 0.95 -6.02 11.51
CA ASN A 19 1.73 -4.81 11.32
C ASN A 19 2.62 -4.98 10.06
N LEU A 20 2.47 -4.07 9.09
CA LEU A 20 3.15 -4.15 7.81
C LEU A 20 4.68 -4.07 7.95
N GLU A 21 5.19 -3.10 8.73
CA GLU A 21 6.61 -2.91 8.98
C GLU A 21 7.27 -4.17 9.55
N LYS A 22 6.63 -4.76 10.59
CA LYS A 22 7.09 -6.03 11.18
C LYS A 22 7.06 -7.19 10.18
N ALA A 23 6.08 -7.23 9.28
CA ALA A 23 5.94 -8.29 8.30
C ALA A 23 6.97 -8.20 7.16
N LEU A 24 7.42 -7.00 6.80
CA LEU A 24 8.49 -6.83 5.82
C LEU A 24 9.86 -7.19 6.41
N ASN A 25 10.07 -6.90 7.70
CA ASN A 25 11.34 -7.10 8.40
C ASN A 25 12.52 -6.38 7.70
N TRP A 26 12.25 -5.21 7.14
CA TRP A 26 13.27 -4.30 6.65
C TRP A 26 13.76 -3.43 7.81
N ASP A 27 14.92 -2.79 7.65
CA ASP A 27 15.31 -1.74 8.58
C ASP A 27 14.32 -0.55 8.50
N ALA A 28 14.30 0.25 9.56
CA ALA A 28 13.34 1.34 9.71
C ALA A 28 13.47 2.41 8.60
N GLU A 29 14.67 2.64 8.08
CA GLU A 29 14.92 3.61 7.02
C GLU A 29 14.43 3.07 5.67
N GLY A 30 14.74 1.83 5.33
CA GLY A 30 14.25 1.15 4.14
C GLY A 30 12.72 1.08 4.11
N PHE A 31 12.09 0.71 5.24
CA PHE A 31 10.63 0.71 5.34
C PHE A 31 10.03 2.12 5.16
N LYS A 32 10.63 3.13 5.79
CA LYS A 32 10.19 4.52 5.67
C LYS A 32 10.29 4.99 4.21
N ASN A 33 11.41 4.75 3.55
CA ASN A 33 11.65 5.15 2.16
C ASN A 33 10.66 4.47 1.21
N LEU A 34 10.43 3.16 1.38
CA LEU A 34 9.42 2.43 0.62
C LEU A 34 8.03 3.04 0.79
N LYS A 35 7.64 3.30 2.04
CA LYS A 35 6.32 3.84 2.36
C LYS A 35 6.13 5.24 1.76
N GLU A 36 7.10 6.13 1.90
CA GLU A 36 7.06 7.48 1.34
C GLU A 36 6.95 7.45 -0.19
N TYR A 37 7.77 6.62 -0.84
CA TYR A 37 7.76 6.48 -2.30
C TYR A 37 6.41 5.94 -2.82
N VAL A 38 5.91 4.85 -2.22
CA VAL A 38 4.62 4.25 -2.62
C VAL A 38 3.48 5.24 -2.38
N HIS A 39 3.50 6.01 -1.28
CA HIS A 39 2.50 7.05 -1.03
C HIS A 39 2.51 8.15 -2.10
N GLN A 40 3.69 8.65 -2.49
CA GLN A 40 3.82 9.65 -3.55
C GLN A 40 3.30 9.10 -4.90
N SER A 41 3.63 7.85 -5.22
CA SER A 41 3.13 7.18 -6.42
C SER A 41 1.60 7.03 -6.40
N ILE A 42 1.00 6.70 -5.25
CA ILE A 42 -0.47 6.66 -5.09
C ILE A 42 -1.08 8.04 -5.34
N GLU A 43 -0.52 9.11 -4.80
CA GLU A 43 -1.04 10.47 -4.99
C GLU A 43 -0.92 10.94 -6.44
N LYS A 44 0.14 10.49 -7.15
CA LYS A 44 0.38 10.79 -8.56
C LYS A 44 -0.60 10.08 -9.50
N HIS A 45 -0.91 8.80 -9.24
CA HIS A 45 -1.63 7.96 -10.21
C HIS A 45 -3.07 7.61 -9.81
N CYS A 46 -3.34 7.45 -8.51
CA CYS A 46 -4.64 7.01 -8.03
C CYS A 46 -5.55 8.18 -7.67
N HIS A 47 -6.86 7.95 -7.76
CA HIS A 47 -7.83 8.92 -7.28
C HIS A 47 -8.01 8.79 -5.76
N VAL A 48 -7.33 9.62 -4.97
CA VAL A 48 -7.31 9.53 -3.49
C VAL A 48 -8.70 9.65 -2.81
N GLY A 49 -9.70 10.22 -3.48
CA GLY A 49 -11.08 10.23 -2.98
C GLY A 49 -11.85 8.91 -3.13
N LYS A 50 -11.27 7.90 -3.79
CA LYS A 50 -11.93 6.61 -4.11
C LYS A 50 -11.23 5.46 -3.39
N SER A 51 -12.01 4.44 -3.03
CA SER A 51 -11.46 3.19 -2.47
C SER A 51 -10.64 2.42 -3.53
N LYS A 52 -9.77 1.50 -3.10
CA LYS A 52 -8.94 0.68 -4.00
C LYS A 52 -9.75 -0.06 -5.07
N LYS A 53 -10.94 -0.58 -4.73
CA LYS A 53 -11.82 -1.30 -5.67
C LYS A 53 -12.38 -0.42 -6.80
N LEU A 54 -12.39 0.89 -6.60
CA LEU A 54 -12.92 1.87 -7.55
C LEU A 54 -11.82 2.58 -8.35
N GLN A 55 -10.56 2.14 -8.19
CA GLN A 55 -9.45 2.66 -8.99
C GLN A 55 -9.44 2.03 -10.37
N ALA A 56 -8.96 2.79 -11.36
CA ALA A 56 -8.66 2.22 -12.67
C ALA A 56 -7.53 1.18 -12.53
N PRO A 57 -7.64 -0.02 -13.14
CA PRO A 57 -6.58 -1.02 -13.07
C PRO A 57 -5.22 -0.49 -13.54
N ALA A 58 -5.21 0.34 -14.58
CA ALA A 58 -3.99 0.98 -15.08
C ALA A 58 -3.31 1.89 -14.03
N ALA A 59 -4.08 2.60 -13.21
CA ALA A 59 -3.54 3.45 -12.15
C ALA A 59 -2.84 2.63 -11.07
N LEU A 60 -3.46 1.51 -10.66
CA LEU A 60 -2.85 0.59 -9.70
C LEU A 60 -1.56 -0.02 -10.28
N LEU A 61 -1.59 -0.42 -11.56
CA LEU A 61 -0.43 -0.99 -12.24
C LEU A 61 0.76 -0.02 -12.30
N GLN A 62 0.52 1.28 -12.50
CA GLN A 62 1.59 2.29 -12.44
C GLN A 62 2.26 2.33 -11.06
N VAL A 63 1.50 2.26 -9.97
CA VAL A 63 2.07 2.21 -8.61
C VAL A 63 2.91 0.96 -8.41
N TYR A 64 2.45 -0.20 -8.87
CA TYR A 64 3.23 -1.44 -8.82
C TYR A 64 4.54 -1.34 -9.61
N ASN A 65 4.48 -0.81 -10.85
CA ASN A 65 5.64 -0.69 -11.71
C ASN A 65 6.68 0.29 -11.16
N GLU A 66 6.26 1.46 -10.67
CA GLU A 66 7.17 2.42 -10.06
C GLU A 66 7.81 1.84 -8.79
N ALA A 67 7.02 1.19 -7.92
CA ALA A 67 7.54 0.58 -6.70
C ALA A 67 8.55 -0.55 -7.00
N LEU A 68 8.23 -1.47 -7.91
CA LEU A 68 9.14 -2.56 -8.30
C LEU A 68 10.39 -2.07 -9.04
N GLY A 69 10.28 -0.97 -9.80
CA GLY A 69 11.42 -0.36 -10.46
C GLY A 69 12.39 0.32 -9.49
N HIS A 70 11.90 0.82 -8.36
CA HIS A 70 12.71 1.51 -7.35
C HIS A 70 13.16 0.60 -6.20
N PHE A 71 12.37 -0.41 -5.85
CA PHE A 71 12.65 -1.38 -4.78
C PHE A 71 12.53 -2.81 -5.34
N PRO A 72 13.58 -3.33 -6.00
CA PRO A 72 13.57 -4.67 -6.59
C PRO A 72 13.26 -5.80 -5.59
N GLU A 73 13.57 -5.62 -4.30
CA GLU A 73 13.28 -6.54 -3.20
C GLU A 73 11.78 -6.86 -3.08
N LEU A 74 10.90 -5.99 -3.58
CA LEU A 74 9.46 -6.23 -3.64
C LEU A 74 9.09 -7.42 -4.56
N ALA A 75 9.99 -7.84 -5.45
CA ALA A 75 9.80 -9.02 -6.31
C ALA A 75 9.86 -10.35 -5.53
N ASP A 76 10.50 -10.34 -4.35
CA ASP A 76 10.61 -11.51 -3.47
C ASP A 76 9.30 -11.84 -2.76
N TYR A 77 8.35 -10.91 -2.74
CA TYR A 77 7.03 -11.09 -2.14
C TYR A 77 6.01 -11.58 -3.17
N HIS A 78 5.14 -12.52 -2.79
CA HIS A 78 4.07 -13.00 -3.67
C HIS A 78 3.17 -11.85 -4.14
N GLY A 79 3.09 -11.68 -5.46
CA GLY A 79 2.31 -10.61 -6.08
C GLY A 79 2.66 -9.20 -5.60
N SER A 80 3.87 -9.01 -5.04
CA SER A 80 4.31 -7.75 -4.43
C SER A 80 3.28 -7.21 -3.45
N TRP A 81 2.75 -8.10 -2.60
CA TRP A 81 1.69 -7.79 -1.64
C TRP A 81 1.96 -6.57 -0.74
N PRO A 82 3.22 -6.19 -0.38
CA PRO A 82 3.44 -4.99 0.41
C PRO A 82 2.90 -3.72 -0.26
N VAL A 83 3.10 -3.58 -1.58
CA VAL A 83 2.58 -2.45 -2.37
C VAL A 83 1.05 -2.46 -2.34
N GLY A 84 0.45 -3.64 -2.51
CA GLY A 84 -0.99 -3.82 -2.48
C GLY A 84 -1.63 -3.38 -1.16
N ASP A 85 -0.98 -3.68 -0.04
CA ASP A 85 -1.43 -3.29 1.30
C ASP A 85 -1.25 -1.79 1.55
N MET A 86 -0.11 -1.20 1.16
CA MET A 86 0.11 0.24 1.27
C MET A 86 -0.93 1.04 0.47
N ILE A 87 -1.24 0.61 -0.76
CA ILE A 87 -2.34 1.17 -1.57
C ILE A 87 -3.67 1.08 -0.81
N GLN A 88 -3.99 -0.09 -0.25
CA GLN A 88 -5.25 -0.27 0.46
C GLN A 88 -5.34 0.63 1.70
N MET A 89 -4.29 0.67 2.52
CA MET A 89 -4.23 1.48 3.73
C MET A 89 -4.36 2.97 3.40
N GLN A 90 -3.59 3.48 2.44
CA GLN A 90 -3.60 4.90 2.08
C GLN A 90 -4.95 5.31 1.49
N LEU A 91 -5.49 4.57 0.51
CA LEU A 91 -6.77 4.90 -0.13
C LEU A 91 -7.96 4.79 0.84
N LYS A 92 -7.92 3.85 1.79
CA LYS A 92 -8.94 3.76 2.86
C LYS A 92 -8.92 5.02 3.72
N ASN A 93 -7.74 5.49 4.11
CA ASN A 93 -7.58 6.71 4.91
C ASN A 93 -7.99 7.97 4.14
N THR A 94 -7.54 8.13 2.89
CA THR A 94 -7.79 9.34 2.10
C THR A 94 -9.23 9.43 1.60
N SER A 95 -9.84 8.31 1.18
CA SER A 95 -11.25 8.30 0.77
C SER A 95 -12.21 8.54 1.95
N ALA A 96 -11.90 8.04 3.14
CA ALA A 96 -12.64 8.37 4.35
C ALA A 96 -12.58 9.88 4.65
N LYS A 97 -11.36 10.47 4.60
CA LYS A 97 -11.17 11.93 4.78
C LYS A 97 -11.94 12.75 3.75
N ALA A 98 -11.94 12.34 2.48
CA ALA A 98 -12.67 13.02 1.42
C ALA A 98 -14.19 13.05 1.68
N ARG A 99 -14.75 11.93 2.14
CA ARG A 99 -16.17 11.82 2.50
C ARG A 99 -16.57 12.76 3.64
N HIS A 100 -15.72 12.87 4.67
CA HIS A 100 -15.98 13.77 5.79
C HIS A 100 -15.88 15.26 5.42
N LYS A 101 -15.05 15.62 4.43
CA LYS A 101 -14.95 17.01 3.95
C LYS A 101 -16.16 17.46 3.13
N GLY A 102 -16.82 16.55 2.39
CA GLY A 102 -18.02 16.87 1.62
C GLY A 102 -19.33 16.93 2.44
N SER A 103 -19.25 16.70 3.75
CA SER A 103 -20.41 16.67 4.65
C SER A 103 -20.45 17.87 5.62
N ARG A 104 -19.62 18.89 5.37
CA ARG A 104 -19.63 20.21 6.03
C ARG A 104 -19.96 21.27 4.99
#